data_AF-B1Y409-F1
#
_entry.id   AF-B1Y409-F1
#
_cell.length_a   1.000
_cell.length_b   1.000
_cell.length_c   1.000
_cell.angle_alpha   90.00
_cell.angle_beta   90.00
_cell.angle_gamma   90.00
#
_symmetry.space_group_name_H-M   'P 1'
#
loop_
_entity.id
_entity.type
_entity.pdbx_description
1 polymer ?
#
loop_
_entity_poly.entity_id
_entity_poly.type
_entity_poly.pdbx_seq_one_letter_code
_entity_poly.pdbx_strand_id
1 'polypeptide(L)'
;MTQQQVADALSIRREMWAKYEAGAEPGASVLGRAAASGVDVLYVLTGKRPENAPSADEQRLLALYRLADIKVRQAVLAALATGEMPAAAKPSAVTRVPAPAAKTVKHGGITVHVAGGIGQQVEGGIHSPQTFNMGGPARKTRKAKAE
;
A
#
# COMPACT_ATOMS: atom_id res chain seq x y z
N MET A 1 25.72 -31.78 16.19
CA MET A 1 24.71 -32.85 16.11
C MET A 1 25.47 -34.15 15.94
N THR A 2 25.16 -35.21 16.69
CA THR A 2 25.82 -36.52 16.57
C THR A 2 25.04 -37.45 15.63
N GLN A 3 25.66 -38.49 15.09
CA GLN A 3 24.98 -39.51 14.26
C GLN A 3 23.72 -40.08 14.94
N GLN A 4 23.77 -40.30 16.27
CA GLN A 4 22.61 -40.77 17.03
C GLN A 4 21.49 -39.73 17.03
N GLN A 5 21.80 -38.45 17.28
CA GLN A 5 20.80 -37.37 17.24
C GLN A 5 20.15 -37.21 15.85
N VAL A 6 20.88 -37.44 14.75
CA VAL A 6 20.28 -37.43 13.40
C VAL A 6 19.39 -38.65 13.18
N ALA A 7 19.86 -39.83 13.58
CA ALA A 7 19.07 -41.06 13.47
C ALA A 7 17.74 -40.96 14.25
N ASP A 8 17.79 -40.43 15.48
CA ASP A 8 16.63 -40.21 16.33
C ASP A 8 15.65 -39.20 15.70
N ALA A 9 16.15 -38.05 15.21
CA ALA A 9 15.36 -37.01 14.54
C ALA A 9 14.66 -37.51 13.26
N LEU A 10 15.30 -38.44 12.53
CA LEU A 10 14.72 -39.08 11.35
C LEU A 10 13.95 -40.38 11.69
N SER A 11 13.89 -40.76 12.96
CA SER A 11 13.33 -42.02 13.47
C SER A 11 13.79 -43.24 12.67
N ILE A 12 15.11 -43.31 12.45
CA ILE A 12 15.84 -44.44 11.86
C ILE A 12 16.88 -44.98 12.86
N ARG A 13 17.48 -46.12 12.56
CA ARG A 13 18.60 -46.66 13.37
C ARG A 13 19.91 -45.95 13.03
N ARG A 14 20.82 -45.85 14.00
CA ARG A 14 22.17 -45.28 13.80
C ARG A 14 22.95 -46.00 12.70
N GLU A 15 22.82 -47.32 12.58
CA GLU A 15 23.47 -48.08 11.49
C GLU A 15 22.94 -47.69 10.10
N MET A 16 21.67 -47.28 9.98
CA MET A 16 21.12 -46.80 8.70
C MET A 16 21.69 -45.42 8.35
N TRP A 17 21.81 -44.53 9.34
CA TRP A 17 22.44 -43.23 9.14
C TRP A 17 23.91 -43.37 8.72
N ALA A 18 24.67 -44.26 9.37
CA ALA A 18 26.07 -44.55 9.01
C ALA A 18 26.20 -45.11 7.57
N LYS A 19 25.21 -45.88 7.07
CA LYS A 19 25.17 -46.33 5.67
C LYS A 19 24.94 -45.17 4.69
N TYR A 20 24.11 -44.20 5.04
CA TYR A 20 23.89 -43.01 4.21
C TYR A 20 25.13 -42.11 4.16
N GLU A 21 25.83 -41.93 5.29
CA GLU A 21 27.14 -41.26 5.31
C GLU A 21 28.21 -42.00 4.48
N ALA A 22 28.10 -43.33 4.38
CA ALA A 22 28.94 -44.16 3.50
C ALA A 22 28.48 -44.21 2.02
N GLY A 23 27.50 -43.38 1.63
CA GLY A 23 27.05 -43.24 0.23
C GLY A 23 25.90 -44.14 -0.21
N ALA A 24 25.21 -44.84 0.70
CA ALA A 24 23.97 -45.54 0.35
C ALA A 24 22.84 -44.53 0.08
N GLU A 25 21.96 -44.80 -0.89
CA GLU A 25 20.85 -43.91 -1.20
C GLU A 25 19.75 -43.94 -0.11
N PRO A 26 19.31 -42.78 0.40
CA PRO A 26 18.20 -42.70 1.36
C PRO A 26 16.84 -42.90 0.67
N GLY A 27 15.99 -43.72 1.28
CA GLY A 27 14.63 -43.91 0.80
C GLY A 27 13.75 -42.67 0.99
N ALA A 28 12.71 -42.53 0.15
CA ALA A 28 11.81 -41.38 0.15
C ALA A 28 11.17 -41.07 1.52
N SER A 29 10.93 -42.08 2.37
CA SER A 29 10.41 -41.89 3.73
C SER A 29 11.41 -41.19 4.67
N VAL A 30 12.72 -41.45 4.51
CA VAL A 30 13.78 -40.79 5.28
C VAL A 30 13.93 -39.34 4.81
N LEU A 31 13.89 -39.11 3.50
CA LEU A 31 13.91 -37.76 2.91
C LEU A 31 12.69 -36.93 3.35
N GLY A 32 11.49 -37.51 3.37
CA GLY A 32 10.28 -36.83 3.87
C GLY A 32 10.39 -36.40 5.34
N ARG A 33 11.02 -37.22 6.20
CA ARG A 33 11.32 -36.86 7.59
C ARG A 33 12.42 -35.81 7.69
N ALA A 34 13.42 -35.85 6.82
CA ALA A 34 14.46 -34.83 6.74
C ALA A 34 13.87 -33.46 6.38
N ALA A 35 12.97 -33.41 5.39
CA ALA A 35 12.21 -32.20 5.06
C ALA A 35 11.40 -31.66 6.25
N ALA A 36 10.73 -32.55 7.00
CA ALA A 36 9.99 -32.17 8.21
C ALA A 36 10.89 -31.62 9.33
N SER A 37 12.16 -32.06 9.41
CA SER A 37 13.18 -31.50 10.30
C SER A 37 13.87 -30.22 9.77
N GLY A 38 13.41 -29.69 8.61
CA GLY A 38 13.93 -28.46 8.00
C GLY A 38 15.13 -28.65 7.07
N VAL A 39 15.47 -29.88 6.69
CA VAL A 39 16.53 -30.16 5.70
C VAL A 39 16.01 -29.87 4.29
N ASP A 40 16.79 -29.10 3.53
CA ASP A 40 16.55 -28.89 2.09
C ASP A 40 16.86 -30.17 1.30
N VAL A 41 15.84 -31.01 1.12
CA VAL A 41 15.94 -32.27 0.37
C VAL A 41 16.32 -32.04 -1.10
N LEU A 42 15.93 -30.91 -1.70
CA LEU A 42 16.30 -30.59 -3.08
C LEU A 42 17.80 -30.33 -3.18
N TYR A 43 18.37 -29.60 -2.21
CA TYR A 43 19.82 -29.44 -2.08
C TYR A 43 20.54 -30.78 -1.88
N VAL A 44 20.03 -31.63 -0.98
CA VAL A 44 20.64 -32.95 -0.69
C VAL A 44 20.66 -33.86 -1.94
N LEU A 45 19.60 -33.88 -2.74
CA LEU A 45 19.51 -34.74 -3.92
C LEU A 45 20.24 -34.19 -5.15
N THR A 46 20.31 -32.87 -5.32
CA THR A 46 20.82 -32.25 -6.56
C THR A 46 22.19 -31.57 -6.42
N GLY A 47 22.66 -31.37 -5.18
CA GLY A 47 23.81 -30.54 -4.86
C GLY A 47 23.60 -29.04 -5.13
N LYS A 48 22.45 -28.65 -5.68
CA LYS A 48 22.13 -27.28 -6.07
C LYS A 48 21.16 -26.69 -5.07
N ARG A 49 21.52 -25.54 -4.50
CA ARG A 49 20.58 -24.76 -3.70
C ARG A 49 19.61 -24.09 -4.68
N PRO A 50 18.32 -23.94 -4.37
CA PRO A 50 17.44 -23.15 -5.22
C PRO A 50 18.05 -21.75 -5.41
N GLU A 51 18.45 -21.43 -6.65
CA GLU A 51 19.05 -20.13 -7.01
C GLU A 51 18.09 -18.97 -6.72
N ASN A 52 16.79 -19.26 -6.70
CA ASN A 52 15.69 -18.37 -6.36
C ASN A 52 15.27 -18.47 -4.87
N ALA A 53 16.22 -18.71 -3.96
CA ALA A 53 15.94 -18.64 -2.52
C ALA A 53 15.60 -17.18 -2.16
N PRO A 54 14.39 -16.88 -1.65
CA PRO A 54 13.99 -15.51 -1.38
C PRO A 54 14.87 -14.90 -0.30
N SER A 55 15.30 -13.66 -0.54
CA SER A 55 15.97 -12.81 0.45
C SER A 55 15.12 -12.61 1.71
N ALA A 56 15.74 -12.11 2.79
CA ALA A 56 15.01 -11.86 4.05
C ALA A 56 13.82 -10.90 3.86
N ASP A 57 13.95 -9.91 2.96
CA ASP A 57 12.89 -8.95 2.65
C ASP A 57 11.77 -9.59 1.81
N GLU A 58 12.09 -10.47 0.86
CA GLU A 58 11.08 -11.23 0.10
C GLU A 58 10.35 -12.25 0.99
N GLN A 59 11.05 -12.91 1.91
CA GLN A 59 10.43 -13.77 2.92
C GLN A 59 9.46 -12.98 3.81
N ARG A 60 9.86 -11.78 4.24
CA ARG A 60 9.01 -10.87 5.03
C ARG A 60 7.80 -10.38 4.23
N LEU A 61 7.99 -10.01 2.96
CA LEU A 61 6.91 -9.63 2.04
C LEU A 61 5.91 -10.78 1.87
N LEU A 62 6.38 -12.00 1.62
CA LEU A 62 5.53 -13.19 1.49
C LEU A 62 4.77 -13.52 2.78
N ALA A 63 5.40 -13.38 3.94
CA ALA A 63 4.75 -13.58 5.24
C ALA A 63 3.61 -12.58 5.46
N LEU A 64 3.88 -11.28 5.25
CA LEU A 64 2.88 -10.21 5.38
C LEU A 64 1.75 -10.38 4.35
N TYR A 65 2.08 -10.68 3.09
CA TYR A 65 1.11 -10.91 2.02
C TYR A 65 0.17 -12.09 2.32
N ARG A 66 0.68 -13.18 2.91
CA ARG A 66 -0.12 -14.34 3.33
C ARG A 66 -1.04 -14.06 4.52
N LEU A 67 -0.71 -13.10 5.38
CA LEU A 67 -1.55 -12.65 6.49
C LEU A 67 -2.56 -11.56 6.09
N ALA A 68 -2.27 -10.81 5.02
CA ALA A 68 -3.09 -9.70 4.55
C ALA A 68 -4.45 -10.15 3.98
N ASP A 69 -5.47 -9.29 4.14
CA ASP A 69 -6.79 -9.43 3.52
C ASP A 69 -6.71 -9.35 1.97
N ILE A 70 -7.70 -9.92 1.29
CA ILE A 70 -7.80 -10.00 -0.17
C ILE A 70 -7.65 -8.62 -0.83
N LYS A 71 -8.24 -7.56 -0.26
CA LYS A 71 -8.12 -6.20 -0.80
C LYS A 71 -6.68 -5.66 -0.73
N VAL A 72 -5.98 -5.96 0.35
CA VAL A 72 -4.59 -5.54 0.55
C VAL A 72 -3.66 -6.33 -0.38
N ARG A 73 -3.92 -7.63 -0.58
CA ARG A 73 -3.18 -8.44 -1.57
C ARG A 73 -3.31 -7.88 -2.98
N GLN A 74 -4.53 -7.53 -3.40
CA GLN A 74 -4.78 -6.90 -4.70
C GLN A 74 -4.06 -5.54 -4.83
N ALA A 75 -4.08 -4.70 -3.79
CA ALA A 75 -3.38 -3.42 -3.80
C ALA A 75 -1.85 -3.58 -3.88
N VAL A 76 -1.28 -4.57 -3.18
CA VAL A 76 0.16 -4.90 -3.27
C VAL A 76 0.53 -5.39 -4.67
N LEU A 77 -0.26 -6.28 -5.28
CA LEU A 77 -0.01 -6.73 -6.65
C LEU A 77 -0.10 -5.60 -7.66
N ALA A 78 -1.11 -4.72 -7.55
CA ALA A 78 -1.25 -3.56 -8.42
C ALA A 78 -0.05 -2.60 -8.30
N ALA A 79 0.40 -2.31 -7.09
CA ALA A 79 1.55 -1.45 -6.82
C ALA A 79 2.87 -2.02 -7.37
N LEU A 80 3.10 -3.32 -7.17
CA LEU A 80 4.29 -4.00 -7.70
C LEU A 80 4.26 -4.10 -9.24
N ALA A 81 3.07 -4.18 -9.85
CA ALA A 81 2.92 -4.22 -11.31
C ALA A 81 3.09 -2.86 -11.99
N THR A 82 2.69 -1.75 -11.34
CA THR A 82 2.86 -0.39 -11.89
C THR A 82 4.18 0.27 -11.47
N GLY A 83 4.83 -0.20 -10.40
CA GLY A 83 5.95 0.49 -9.77
C GLY A 83 5.54 1.71 -8.94
N GLU A 84 4.24 1.98 -8.81
CA GLU A 84 3.70 3.12 -8.08
C GLU A 84 3.15 2.68 -6.72
N MET A 85 3.33 3.49 -5.68
CA MET A 85 2.63 3.24 -4.41
C MET A 85 1.12 3.28 -4.65
N PRO A 86 0.34 2.32 -4.11
CA PRO A 86 -1.09 2.30 -4.32
C PRO A 86 -1.65 3.54 -3.62
N ALA A 87 -2.26 4.44 -4.38
CA ALA A 87 -2.76 5.72 -3.89
C ALA A 87 -3.59 5.49 -2.64
N ALA A 88 -3.08 5.93 -1.48
CA ALA A 88 -3.59 5.53 -0.18
C ALA A 88 -5.11 5.74 -0.14
N ALA A 89 -5.84 4.65 0.10
CA ALA A 89 -7.29 4.67 0.12
C ALA A 89 -7.74 5.71 1.16
N LYS A 90 -8.17 6.87 0.66
CA LYS A 90 -8.61 7.98 1.51
C LYS A 90 -9.67 7.41 2.45
N PRO A 91 -9.53 7.57 3.78
CA PRO A 91 -10.47 6.98 4.72
C PRO A 91 -11.89 7.42 4.33
N SER A 92 -12.79 6.43 4.21
CA SER A 92 -14.10 6.59 3.62
C SER A 92 -14.80 7.84 4.13
N ALA A 93 -15.30 8.65 3.20
CA ALA A 93 -15.87 9.95 3.51
C ALA A 93 -16.93 9.85 4.62
N VAL A 94 -16.70 10.59 5.72
CA VAL A 94 -17.80 11.02 6.58
C VAL A 94 -18.78 11.78 5.69
N THR A 95 -20.03 11.30 5.63
CA THR A 95 -21.08 11.83 4.76
C THR A 95 -21.35 13.31 5.04
N ARG A 96 -20.69 14.19 4.29
CA ARG A 96 -21.07 15.60 4.22
C ARG A 96 -22.12 15.76 3.14
N VAL A 97 -23.36 15.97 3.58
CA VAL A 97 -24.52 16.34 2.74
C VAL A 97 -24.13 17.48 1.78
N PRO A 98 -24.48 17.41 0.48
CA PRO A 98 -24.14 18.47 -0.46
C PRO A 98 -24.94 19.74 -0.14
N ALA A 99 -24.23 20.85 0.07
CA ALA A 99 -24.82 22.17 0.26
C ALA A 99 -24.52 23.09 -0.95
N PRO A 100 -25.46 23.94 -1.39
CA PRO A 100 -25.32 24.74 -2.60
C PRO A 100 -24.31 25.88 -2.44
N ALA A 101 -23.77 26.37 -3.56
CA ALA A 101 -22.69 27.35 -3.60
C ALA A 101 -23.14 28.76 -3.16
N ALA A 102 -22.54 29.26 -2.07
CA ALA A 102 -22.66 30.65 -1.60
C ALA A 102 -21.31 31.20 -1.13
N LYS A 103 -21.18 32.54 -1.08
CA LYS A 103 -19.90 33.27 -1.04
C LYS A 103 -19.31 33.43 0.37
N THR A 104 -17.97 33.53 0.44
CA THR A 104 -17.24 33.69 1.70
C THR A 104 -17.04 35.16 2.09
N VAL A 105 -17.47 35.48 3.30
CA VAL A 105 -17.12 36.66 4.07
C VAL A 105 -16.47 36.19 5.38
N LYS A 106 -15.52 36.94 5.92
CA LYS A 106 -14.94 36.70 7.25
C LYS A 106 -14.57 38.03 7.93
N HIS A 107 -14.62 38.09 9.26
CA HIS A 107 -14.18 39.23 10.07
C HIS A 107 -13.61 38.76 11.43
N GLY A 108 -12.79 39.52 12.16
CA GLY A 108 -12.19 40.83 11.85
C GLY A 108 -10.71 40.75 11.42
N GLY A 109 -10.24 41.76 10.67
CA GLY A 109 -8.95 41.75 9.94
C GLY A 109 -9.03 41.15 8.53
N ILE A 110 -10.25 40.96 7.99
CA ILE A 110 -10.46 39.99 6.90
C ILE A 110 -11.64 40.34 5.96
N THR A 111 -11.56 39.76 4.76
CA THR A 111 -12.28 40.02 3.50
C THR A 111 -13.76 39.65 3.50
N VAL A 112 -14.57 40.50 2.83
CA VAL A 112 -16.01 40.34 2.61
C VAL A 112 -16.29 40.16 1.10
N HIS A 113 -16.60 38.95 0.60
CA HIS A 113 -17.10 38.78 -0.78
C HIS A 113 -18.63 38.68 -0.83
N VAL A 114 -19.29 39.69 -1.39
CA VAL A 114 -20.72 39.67 -1.73
C VAL A 114 -20.88 39.99 -3.21
N ALA A 115 -21.74 39.27 -3.93
CA ALA A 115 -22.17 39.65 -5.27
C ALA A 115 -23.48 38.96 -5.67
N GLY A 116 -24.22 39.55 -6.61
CA GLY A 116 -25.30 38.88 -7.34
C GLY A 116 -26.72 39.13 -6.84
N GLY A 117 -26.96 40.16 -6.02
CA GLY A 117 -28.31 40.57 -5.62
C GLY A 117 -28.33 42.00 -5.09
N ILE A 118 -29.37 42.76 -5.43
CA ILE A 118 -29.68 44.07 -4.86
C ILE A 118 -30.17 43.87 -3.42
N GLY A 119 -29.86 44.80 -2.50
CA GLY A 119 -30.38 44.77 -1.13
C GLY A 119 -29.52 44.00 -0.11
N GLN A 120 -28.21 44.24 -0.10
CA GLN A 120 -27.27 43.66 0.87
C GLN A 120 -26.93 44.68 1.96
N GLN A 121 -27.07 44.29 3.22
CA GLN A 121 -26.83 45.12 4.39
C GLN A 121 -25.66 44.55 5.22
N VAL A 122 -24.79 45.42 5.73
CA VAL A 122 -23.73 45.07 6.68
C VAL A 122 -24.10 45.69 8.02
N GLU A 123 -24.22 44.87 9.05
CA GLU A 123 -24.59 45.30 10.40
C GLU A 123 -23.39 45.16 11.35
N GLY A 124 -23.00 46.27 12.00
CA GLY A 124 -21.85 46.34 12.89
C GLY A 124 -21.22 47.74 12.95
N GLY A 125 -20.52 48.04 14.05
CA GLY A 125 -19.88 49.34 14.29
C GLY A 125 -18.59 49.53 13.48
N ILE A 126 -18.67 50.27 12.38
CA ILE A 126 -17.54 50.61 11.52
C ILE A 126 -16.89 51.90 12.02
N HIS A 127 -15.61 51.82 12.43
CA HIS A 127 -14.88 52.89 13.13
C HIS A 127 -13.64 53.40 12.39
N SER A 128 -13.43 52.96 11.16
CA SER A 128 -12.29 53.35 10.31
C SER A 128 -12.77 53.82 8.92
N PRO A 129 -12.06 54.75 8.24
CA PRO A 129 -12.42 55.19 6.89
C PRO A 129 -12.52 54.04 5.88
N GLN A 130 -13.47 54.13 4.95
CA GLN A 130 -13.73 53.10 3.93
C GLN A 130 -13.64 53.67 2.51
N THR A 131 -13.25 52.80 1.56
CA THR A 131 -13.21 53.10 0.13
C THR A 131 -14.10 52.12 -0.63
N PHE A 132 -15.05 52.63 -1.40
CA PHE A 132 -15.97 51.82 -2.22
C PHE A 132 -15.57 51.88 -3.70
N ASN A 133 -15.14 50.75 -4.27
CA ASN A 133 -14.84 50.64 -5.69
C ASN A 133 -16.10 50.24 -6.48
N MET A 134 -16.67 51.17 -7.25
CA MET A 134 -17.78 50.89 -8.17
C MET A 134 -17.27 50.70 -9.61
N GLY A 135 -17.36 49.48 -10.12
CA GLY A 135 -17.05 49.15 -11.51
C GLY A 135 -18.21 48.39 -12.15
N GLY A 136 -18.76 48.93 -13.25
CA GLY A 136 -19.78 48.25 -14.04
C GLY A 136 -19.20 47.06 -14.84
N PRO A 137 -19.99 46.01 -15.13
CA PRO A 137 -19.52 44.87 -15.90
C PRO A 137 -19.17 45.27 -17.34
N ALA A 138 -17.94 44.98 -17.78
CA ALA A 138 -17.47 45.31 -19.12
C ALA A 138 -18.27 44.55 -20.21
N ARG A 139 -18.92 45.30 -21.10
CA ARG A 139 -19.73 44.76 -22.21
C ARG A 139 -18.83 44.16 -23.29
N LYS A 140 -18.67 42.83 -23.30
CA LYS A 140 -17.95 42.11 -24.37
C LYS A 140 -18.65 42.28 -25.72
N THR A 141 -18.06 43.07 -26.62
CA THR A 141 -18.45 43.13 -28.03
C THR A 141 -17.76 41.99 -28.80
N ARG A 142 -18.54 41.15 -29.47
CA ARG A 142 -18.02 40.25 -30.51
C ARG A 142 -17.92 41.06 -31.82
N LYS A 143 -16.76 41.04 -32.48
CA LYS A 143 -16.64 41.44 -33.89
C LYS A 143 -16.15 40.27 -34.74
N ALA A 144 -16.55 40.30 -36.01
CA ALA A 144 -16.65 39.13 -36.87
C ALA A 144 -15.35 38.76 -37.59
N LYS A 145 -15.33 37.53 -38.08
CA LYS A 145 -14.32 36.93 -38.97
C LYS A 145 -14.39 37.61 -40.35
N ALA A 146 -13.25 37.97 -40.91
CA ALA A 146 -13.13 38.39 -42.31
C ALA A 146 -12.56 37.25 -43.15
N GLU A 147 -12.94 37.24 -44.42
CA GLU A 147 -12.52 36.34 -45.50
C GLU A 147 -11.42 37.01 -46.33
#